data_AF-A0A7S3NEX7-F1
#
_entry.id   AF-A0A7S3NEX7-F1
#
_cell.length_a   1.000
_cell.length_b   1.000
_cell.length_c   1.000
_cell.angle_alpha   90.00
_cell.angle_beta   90.00
_cell.angle_gamma   90.00
#
_symmetry.space_group_name_H-M   'P 1'
#
loop_
_entity.id
_entity.type
_entity.pdbx_description
1 polymer ?
#
loop_
_entity_poly.entity_id
_entity_poly.type
_entity_poly.pdbx_seq_one_letter_code
_entity_poly.pdbx_strand_id
1 'polypeptide(L)'
;MFDTVASFREFLLKILEDTVTRFAGDEGDGLFGYSRLQEKEFEQGKKTVDAYMTILLQNTLYHYLRQFISVQWDPVRQPELINFFEKWINLMPTNLYVHILLAYIEPKLKLEINRAGVQSLIQTRFYNWASSWISLFDKVSAQNNASICDSLKVAIRLKLIQLMKEWHPSNSELTPDIQKWKSMYEESSWTNLIAQSIVPKLAFSLKQLKINPQNQQIEPVLWVLKWNSHLTTDTMASLFVQNLLPNWLQTLKVWLDSPEVDLSEVMEWYQGWKSLFPAKVLQHES
;
A
#
# COMPACT_ATOMS: atom_id res chain seq x y z
N MET A 1 31.24 -9.08 -7.39
CA MET A 1 30.33 -8.83 -6.26
C MET A 1 31.08 -7.89 -5.34
N PHE A 2 31.09 -6.60 -5.70
CA PHE A 2 31.82 -5.57 -4.95
C PHE A 2 30.93 -5.10 -3.81
N ASP A 3 31.43 -5.15 -2.58
CA ASP A 3 30.72 -4.71 -1.37
C ASP A 3 30.32 -3.23 -1.50
N THR A 4 29.04 -3.01 -1.83
CA THR A 4 28.40 -1.69 -1.96
C THR A 4 28.54 -0.85 -0.70
N VAL A 5 28.60 -1.50 0.47
CA VAL A 5 28.77 -0.86 1.78
C VAL A 5 30.20 -0.33 1.99
N ALA A 6 31.22 -1.04 1.51
CA ALA A 6 32.61 -0.60 1.62
C ALA A 6 32.90 0.59 0.70
N SER A 7 32.37 0.53 -0.53
CA SER A 7 32.47 1.61 -1.51
C SER A 7 31.76 2.90 -1.05
N PHE A 8 30.58 2.77 -0.42
CA PHE A 8 29.86 3.92 0.11
C PHE A 8 30.49 4.51 1.38
N ARG A 9 31.15 3.69 2.22
CA ARG A 9 31.89 4.16 3.39
C ARG A 9 33.14 4.95 2.99
N GLU A 10 33.92 4.46 2.03
CA GLU A 10 35.05 5.22 1.47
C GLU A 10 34.57 6.50 0.78
N PHE A 11 33.40 6.46 0.14
CA PHE A 11 32.77 7.63 -0.46
C PHE A 11 32.40 8.71 0.58
N LEU A 12 31.86 8.34 1.75
CA LEU A 12 31.58 9.30 2.82
C LEU A 12 32.85 9.87 3.47
N LEU A 13 33.89 9.05 3.62
CA LEU A 13 35.19 9.50 4.15
C LEU A 13 35.86 10.51 3.21
N LYS A 14 35.78 10.28 1.90
CA LYS A 14 36.31 11.20 0.89
C LYS A 14 35.59 12.54 0.85
N ILE A 15 34.26 12.56 1.08
CA ILE A 15 33.47 13.78 1.22
C ILE A 15 33.87 14.57 2.46
N LEU A 16 34.16 13.88 3.58
CA LEU A 16 34.59 14.50 4.82
C LEU A 16 36.01 15.08 4.72
N GLU A 17 36.95 14.40 4.07
CA GLU A 17 38.30 14.91 3.84
C GLU A 17 38.31 16.15 2.95
N ASP A 18 37.59 16.13 1.81
CA ASP A 18 37.52 17.27 0.89
C ASP A 18 36.83 18.51 1.51
N THR A 19 35.93 18.31 2.46
CA THR A 19 35.27 19.41 3.18
C THR A 19 36.15 19.99 4.27
N VAL A 20 36.79 19.16 5.11
CA VAL A 20 37.71 19.62 6.16
C VAL A 20 38.88 20.42 5.58
N THR A 21 39.41 20.00 4.42
CA THR A 21 40.55 20.68 3.77
C THR A 21 40.17 22.07 3.21
N ARG A 22 38.89 22.33 2.94
CA ARG A 22 38.39 23.64 2.49
C ARG A 22 38.06 24.61 3.62
N PHE A 23 37.81 24.11 4.84
CA PHE A 23 37.43 24.93 5.99
C PHE A 23 38.58 25.24 6.95
N ALA A 24 39.66 24.46 6.96
CA ALA A 24 40.82 24.68 7.83
C ALA A 24 41.74 25.85 7.42
N GLY A 25 41.29 26.73 6.51
CA GLY A 25 42.10 27.79 5.91
C GLY A 25 42.05 29.15 6.61
N ASP A 26 41.17 29.37 7.58
CA ASP A 26 40.99 30.70 8.18
C ASP A 26 40.37 30.57 9.57
N GLU A 27 41.14 30.76 10.63
CA GLU A 27 40.69 31.40 11.89
C GLU A 27 41.87 31.48 12.89
N GLY A 28 42.41 32.69 13.01
CA GLY A 28 43.29 33.11 14.10
C GLY A 28 42.58 34.10 15.02
N ASP A 29 42.74 33.86 16.31
CA ASP A 29 42.64 34.75 17.47
C ASP A 29 41.31 35.45 17.85
N GLY A 30 40.98 35.34 19.16
CA GLY A 30 40.25 36.40 19.87
C GLY A 30 39.20 35.92 20.89
N LEU A 31 39.63 35.49 22.07
CA LEU A 31 38.76 35.26 23.23
C LEU A 31 38.25 36.58 23.88
N PHE A 32 37.02 36.50 24.39
CA PHE A 32 36.41 37.19 25.56
C PHE A 32 35.26 38.19 25.29
N GLY A 33 34.03 37.68 25.34
CA GLY A 33 32.78 38.46 25.42
C GLY A 33 31.55 37.59 25.69
N TYR A 34 31.67 36.57 26.54
CA TYR A 34 30.80 35.40 26.56
C TYR A 34 29.84 35.40 27.76
N SER A 35 28.53 35.61 27.54
CA SER A 35 27.47 34.86 28.26
C SER A 35 26.01 35.31 28.02
N ARG A 36 25.73 36.44 27.35
CA ARG A 36 24.33 36.84 27.03
C ARG A 36 24.03 37.23 25.58
N LEU A 37 25.05 37.56 24.79
CA LEU A 37 24.94 37.70 23.34
C LEU A 37 24.96 36.33 22.63
N GLN A 38 25.51 35.31 23.30
CA GLN A 38 25.66 33.97 22.76
C GLN A 38 24.32 33.31 22.43
N GLU A 39 23.23 33.39 23.20
CA GLU A 39 22.04 32.61 22.83
C GLU A 39 21.40 33.06 21.50
N LYS A 40 21.34 34.37 21.24
CA LYS A 40 20.81 34.91 19.97
C LYS A 40 21.80 34.79 18.82
N GLU A 41 23.10 35.01 19.06
CA GLU A 41 24.15 34.82 18.06
C GLU A 41 24.47 33.35 17.80
N PHE A 42 24.19 32.45 18.75
CA PHE A 42 24.29 31.00 18.61
C PHE A 42 23.02 30.43 17.98
N GLU A 43 21.82 31.00 18.21
CA GLU A 43 20.64 30.66 17.41
C GLU A 43 20.76 31.18 15.97
N GLN A 44 21.26 32.41 15.78
CA GLN A 44 21.56 32.94 14.45
C GLN A 44 22.71 32.17 13.82
N GLY A 45 23.78 31.91 14.54
CA GLY A 45 24.92 31.10 14.11
C GLY A 45 24.51 29.67 13.77
N LYS A 46 23.63 29.04 14.56
CA LYS A 46 23.04 27.73 14.28
C LYS A 46 22.15 27.75 13.04
N LYS A 47 21.31 28.79 12.87
CA LYS A 47 20.53 28.99 11.62
C LYS A 47 21.44 29.22 10.41
N THR A 48 22.57 29.90 10.60
CA THR A 48 23.53 30.21 9.54
C THR A 48 24.37 28.99 9.20
N VAL A 49 24.82 28.21 10.18
CA VAL A 49 25.50 26.92 10.02
C VAL A 49 24.55 25.88 9.42
N ASP A 50 23.30 25.82 9.86
CA ASP A 50 22.28 24.96 9.24
C ASP A 50 22.02 25.37 7.79
N ALA A 51 22.03 26.68 7.47
CA ALA A 51 21.90 27.17 6.09
C ALA A 51 23.13 26.82 5.25
N TYR A 52 24.35 27.02 5.75
CA TYR A 52 25.59 26.67 5.05
C TYR A 52 25.76 25.15 4.89
N MET A 53 25.45 24.37 5.93
CA MET A 53 25.37 22.92 5.87
C MET A 53 24.32 22.49 4.87
N THR A 54 23.14 23.11 4.86
CA THR A 54 22.12 22.83 3.84
C THR A 54 22.65 23.11 2.43
N ILE A 55 23.33 24.24 2.21
CA ILE A 55 23.90 24.60 0.89
C ILE A 55 25.03 23.65 0.49
N LEU A 56 25.92 23.27 1.42
CA LEU A 56 27.01 22.32 1.16
C LEU A 56 26.46 20.93 0.84
N LEU A 57 25.49 20.44 1.62
CA LEU A 57 24.82 19.17 1.39
C LEU A 57 24.00 19.21 0.08
N GLN A 58 23.39 20.34 -0.27
CA GLN A 58 22.70 20.57 -1.55
C GLN A 58 23.65 20.66 -2.75
N ASN A 59 24.89 21.08 -2.58
CA ASN A 59 25.84 21.22 -3.69
C ASN A 59 26.72 19.98 -3.87
N THR A 60 26.91 19.18 -2.81
CA THR A 60 27.71 17.95 -2.86
C THR A 60 26.82 16.72 -2.84
N LEU A 61 26.27 16.39 -1.68
CA LEU A 61 25.47 15.19 -1.44
C LEU A 61 24.28 15.06 -2.41
N TYR A 62 23.59 16.15 -2.69
CA TYR A 62 22.48 16.16 -3.65
C TYR A 62 22.91 15.85 -5.09
N HIS A 63 24.03 16.41 -5.57
CA HIS A 63 24.53 16.12 -6.91
C HIS A 63 24.89 14.64 -7.07
N TYR A 64 25.58 14.08 -6.08
CA TYR A 64 25.97 12.67 -6.10
C TYR A 64 24.78 11.73 -5.88
N LEU A 65 23.89 12.02 -4.93
CA LEU A 65 22.67 11.23 -4.73
C LEU A 65 21.78 11.29 -5.95
N ARG A 66 21.61 12.46 -6.58
CA ARG A 66 20.91 12.58 -7.86
C ARG A 66 21.55 11.71 -8.92
N GLN A 67 22.87 11.75 -9.09
CA GLN A 67 23.55 10.95 -10.10
C GLN A 67 23.39 9.44 -9.85
N PHE A 68 23.58 8.99 -8.60
CA PHE A 68 23.38 7.60 -8.22
C PHE A 68 21.94 7.15 -8.43
N ILE A 69 20.98 7.92 -7.89
CA ILE A 69 19.54 7.66 -8.02
C ILE A 69 19.15 7.64 -9.49
N SER A 70 19.68 8.53 -10.33
CA SER A 70 19.30 8.64 -11.74
C SER A 70 19.90 7.51 -12.60
N VAL A 71 21.19 7.21 -12.43
CA VAL A 71 21.96 6.38 -13.37
C VAL A 71 22.10 4.94 -12.90
N GLN A 72 22.29 4.69 -11.60
CA GLN A 72 22.72 3.38 -11.09
C GLN A 72 21.65 2.66 -10.27
N TRP A 73 20.77 3.41 -9.61
CA TRP A 73 19.82 2.82 -8.68
C TRP A 73 18.64 2.13 -9.38
N ASP A 74 18.48 0.84 -9.05
CA ASP A 74 17.29 0.04 -9.36
C ASP A 74 16.47 -0.17 -8.07
N PRO A 75 15.27 0.43 -7.96
CA PRO A 75 14.47 0.34 -6.75
C PRO A 75 14.01 -1.08 -6.42
N VAL A 76 13.85 -1.96 -7.41
CA VAL A 76 13.30 -3.33 -7.23
C VAL A 76 14.37 -4.32 -6.75
N ARG A 77 15.64 -4.04 -7.05
CA ARG A 77 16.78 -4.90 -6.71
C ARG A 77 17.61 -4.39 -5.55
N GLN A 78 17.61 -3.08 -5.29
CA GLN A 78 18.48 -2.44 -4.30
C GLN A 78 17.65 -1.72 -3.21
N PRO A 79 17.31 -2.40 -2.09
CA PRO A 79 16.63 -1.77 -0.96
C PRO A 79 17.55 -0.92 -0.08
N GLU A 80 18.85 -0.86 -0.39
CA GLU A 80 19.87 -0.16 0.41
C GLU A 80 19.51 1.31 0.69
N LEU A 81 18.83 1.99 -0.25
CA LEU A 81 18.38 3.36 -0.05
C LEU A 81 17.32 3.48 1.05
N ILE A 82 16.44 2.50 1.24
CA ILE A 82 15.45 2.52 2.33
C ILE A 82 16.19 2.54 3.67
N ASN A 83 17.13 1.61 3.86
CA ASN A 83 17.94 1.52 5.07
C ASN A 83 18.78 2.80 5.31
N PHE A 84 19.27 3.42 4.24
CA PHE A 84 19.94 4.72 4.32
C PHE A 84 19.00 5.79 4.86
N PHE A 85 17.85 6.01 4.23
CA PHE A 85 16.91 7.03 4.69
C PHE A 85 16.40 6.75 6.10
N GLU A 86 16.13 5.50 6.48
CA GLU A 86 15.71 5.17 7.85
C GLU A 86 16.75 5.56 8.92
N LYS A 87 18.05 5.44 8.61
CA LYS A 87 19.13 5.81 9.53
C LYS A 87 19.44 7.30 9.51
N TRP A 88 19.35 7.94 8.35
CA TRP A 88 19.83 9.31 8.13
C TRP A 88 18.74 10.38 8.19
N ILE A 89 17.45 10.00 8.20
CA ILE A 89 16.34 10.96 8.28
C ILE A 89 16.42 11.86 9.51
N ASN A 90 16.90 11.34 10.65
CA ASN A 90 17.04 12.10 11.89
C ASN A 90 18.30 12.99 11.92
N LEU A 91 19.22 12.80 10.98
CA LEU A 91 20.51 13.52 10.92
C LEU A 91 20.55 14.60 9.84
N MET A 92 19.63 14.54 8.87
CA MET A 92 19.57 15.48 7.75
C MET A 92 18.52 16.57 7.98
N PRO A 93 18.72 17.79 7.44
CA PRO A 93 17.68 18.81 7.45
C PRO A 93 16.40 18.34 6.74
N THR A 94 15.24 18.58 7.35
CA THR A 94 13.91 18.19 6.85
C THR A 94 13.70 18.49 5.38
N ASN A 95 13.99 19.72 4.97
CA ASN A 95 13.78 20.19 3.61
C ASN A 95 14.61 19.42 2.59
N LEU A 96 15.81 18.95 2.96
CA LEU A 96 16.71 18.28 2.05
C LEU A 96 16.22 16.88 1.70
N TYR A 97 15.91 16.04 2.71
CA TYR A 97 15.47 14.67 2.42
C TYR A 97 14.06 14.61 1.86
N VAL A 98 13.16 15.53 2.26
CA VAL A 98 11.81 15.63 1.65
C VAL A 98 11.93 15.96 0.16
N HIS A 99 12.79 16.93 -0.19
CA HIS A 99 13.04 17.27 -1.58
C HIS A 99 13.67 16.11 -2.36
N ILE A 100 14.61 15.37 -1.78
CA ILE A 100 15.20 14.20 -2.45
C ILE A 100 14.14 13.11 -2.70
N LEU A 101 13.32 12.82 -1.68
CA LEU A 101 12.25 11.83 -1.77
C LEU A 101 11.23 12.19 -2.86
N LEU A 102 10.77 13.43 -2.90
CA LEU A 102 9.75 13.88 -3.85
C LEU A 102 10.29 14.13 -5.26
N ALA A 103 11.49 14.72 -5.40
CA ALA A 103 12.00 15.12 -6.70
C ALA A 103 12.71 13.98 -7.46
N TYR A 104 13.26 12.98 -6.77
CA TYR A 104 14.08 11.93 -7.41
C TYR A 104 13.57 10.52 -7.18
N ILE A 105 13.18 10.20 -5.95
CA ILE A 105 12.79 8.83 -5.59
C ILE A 105 11.36 8.56 -6.05
N GLU A 106 10.42 9.43 -5.69
CA GLU A 106 9.00 9.26 -6.01
C GLU A 106 8.75 9.13 -7.53
N PRO A 107 9.34 9.94 -8.42
CA PRO A 107 9.13 9.80 -9.86
C PRO A 107 9.64 8.46 -10.39
N LYS A 108 10.76 7.96 -9.87
CA LYS A 108 11.29 6.64 -10.24
C LYS A 108 10.40 5.51 -9.74
N LEU A 109 9.92 5.59 -8.51
CA LEU A 109 8.99 4.58 -7.97
C LEU A 109 7.69 4.55 -8.78
N LYS A 110 7.13 5.71 -9.10
CA LYS A 110 5.95 5.81 -9.98
C LYS A 110 6.22 5.20 -11.35
N LEU A 111 7.38 5.49 -11.92
CA LEU A 111 7.77 4.94 -13.22
C LEU A 111 7.83 3.41 -13.16
N GLU A 112 8.43 2.83 -12.14
CA GLU A 112 8.49 1.37 -11.97
C GLU A 112 7.12 0.74 -11.68
N ILE A 113 6.27 1.39 -10.88
CA ILE A 113 4.87 0.97 -10.70
C ILE A 113 4.14 0.98 -12.05
N ASN A 114 4.33 2.03 -12.85
CA ASN A 114 3.70 2.18 -14.15
C ASN A 114 4.20 1.14 -15.17
N ARG A 115 5.50 0.80 -15.13
CA ARG A 115 6.10 -0.27 -15.94
C ARG A 115 5.65 -1.67 -15.51
N ALA A 116 5.48 -1.90 -14.22
CA ALA A 116 5.10 -3.20 -13.70
C ALA A 116 3.73 -3.62 -14.25
N GLY A 117 3.63 -4.85 -14.76
CA GLY A 117 2.34 -5.41 -15.17
C GLY A 117 1.39 -5.53 -13.98
N VAL A 118 0.09 -5.52 -14.25
CA VAL A 118 -0.97 -5.60 -13.23
C VAL A 118 -0.83 -6.86 -12.36
N GLN A 119 -0.41 -7.98 -12.96
CA GLN A 119 -0.16 -9.25 -12.29
C GLN A 119 0.99 -9.19 -11.27
N SER A 120 1.89 -8.22 -11.40
CA SER A 120 3.01 -8.05 -10.45
C SER A 120 2.52 -7.66 -9.06
N LEU A 121 1.35 -7.01 -8.95
CA LEU A 121 0.77 -6.59 -7.66
C LEU A 121 0.37 -7.78 -6.77
N ILE A 122 0.14 -8.94 -7.37
CA ILE A 122 -0.17 -10.18 -6.65
C ILE A 122 1.12 -10.74 -6.02
N GLN A 123 2.30 -10.47 -6.59
CA GLN A 123 3.55 -11.03 -6.10
C GLN A 123 3.93 -10.46 -4.73
N THR A 124 4.24 -11.33 -3.77
CA THR A 124 4.70 -10.95 -2.43
C THR A 124 5.92 -10.04 -2.46
N ARG A 125 6.85 -10.27 -3.41
CA ARG A 125 8.03 -9.43 -3.59
C ARG A 125 7.66 -7.98 -3.91
N PHE A 126 6.73 -7.76 -4.84
CA PHE A 126 6.31 -6.42 -5.23
C PHE A 126 5.56 -5.72 -4.10
N TYR A 127 4.67 -6.45 -3.40
CA TYR A 127 3.99 -5.93 -2.23
C TYR A 127 4.97 -5.48 -1.14
N ASN A 128 5.95 -6.32 -0.78
CA ASN A 128 6.95 -5.99 0.24
C ASN A 128 7.79 -4.77 -0.17
N TRP A 129 8.18 -4.71 -1.45
CA TRP A 129 8.89 -3.56 -2.01
C TRP A 129 8.06 -2.26 -1.88
N ALA A 130 6.82 -2.26 -2.40
CA ALA A 130 5.94 -1.10 -2.36
C ALA A 130 5.61 -0.69 -0.92
N SER A 131 5.33 -1.66 -0.04
CA SER A 131 5.05 -1.43 1.37
C SER A 131 6.22 -0.77 2.08
N SER A 132 7.46 -1.22 1.82
CA SER A 132 8.64 -0.65 2.48
C SER A 132 8.82 0.83 2.12
N TRP A 133 8.60 1.19 0.85
CA TRP A 133 8.61 2.59 0.43
C TRP A 133 7.46 3.39 1.05
N ILE A 134 6.22 2.89 0.99
CA ILE A 134 5.07 3.57 1.60
C ILE A 134 5.29 3.80 3.09
N SER A 135 5.76 2.80 3.83
CA SER A 135 6.07 2.94 5.25
C SER A 135 7.13 4.02 5.52
N LEU A 136 8.13 4.14 4.65
CA LEU A 136 9.12 5.21 4.74
C LEU A 136 8.50 6.59 4.48
N PHE A 137 7.69 6.73 3.43
CA PHE A 137 6.98 7.97 3.13
C PHE A 137 5.98 8.36 4.23
N ASP A 138 5.31 7.38 4.85
CA ASP A 138 4.36 7.62 5.94
C ASP A 138 5.08 8.06 7.23
N LYS A 139 6.26 7.47 7.55
CA LYS A 139 7.12 7.96 8.64
C LYS A 139 7.53 9.41 8.41
N VAL A 140 7.95 9.74 7.19
CA VAL A 140 8.34 11.11 6.79
C VAL A 140 7.15 12.08 6.88
N SER A 141 5.97 11.65 6.42
CA SER A 141 4.73 12.41 6.46
C SER A 141 4.32 12.76 7.89
N ALA A 142 4.36 11.76 8.78
CA ALA A 142 4.04 11.93 10.20
C ALA A 142 4.98 12.90 10.92
N GLN A 143 6.27 12.92 10.59
CA GLN A 143 7.24 13.84 11.18
C GLN A 143 7.05 15.30 10.72
N ASN A 144 6.52 15.51 9.53
CA ASN A 144 6.53 16.82 8.87
C ASN A 144 5.14 17.46 8.73
N ASN A 145 4.08 16.82 9.26
CA ASN A 145 2.67 17.24 9.09
C ASN A 145 2.31 17.54 7.62
N ALA A 146 2.89 16.80 6.68
CA ALA A 146 2.78 17.06 5.25
C ALA A 146 2.48 15.78 4.48
N SER A 147 1.48 15.81 3.60
CA SER A 147 1.06 14.63 2.83
C SER A 147 1.99 14.35 1.65
N ILE A 148 3.11 13.69 1.94
CA ILE A 148 4.21 13.45 0.98
C ILE A 148 3.99 12.15 0.19
N CYS A 149 3.10 11.25 0.63
CA CYS A 149 2.91 9.91 0.05
C CYS A 149 1.76 9.78 -0.97
N ASP A 150 0.89 10.79 -1.08
CA ASP A 150 -0.40 10.64 -1.76
C ASP A 150 -0.28 10.21 -3.22
N SER A 151 0.65 10.79 -3.96
CA SER A 151 0.73 10.53 -5.39
C SER A 151 1.30 9.13 -5.70
N LEU A 152 2.16 8.56 -4.84
CA LEU A 152 2.58 7.17 -4.93
C LEU A 152 1.42 6.20 -4.61
N LYS A 153 0.68 6.46 -3.51
CA LYS A 153 -0.50 5.67 -3.13
C LYS A 153 -1.57 5.69 -4.22
N VAL A 154 -1.76 6.83 -4.89
CA VAL A 154 -2.65 6.98 -6.06
C VAL A 154 -2.19 6.12 -7.24
N ALA A 155 -0.90 6.12 -7.58
CA ALA A 155 -0.38 5.29 -8.68
C ALA A 155 -0.64 3.79 -8.45
N ILE A 156 -0.41 3.31 -7.22
CA ILE A 156 -0.71 1.93 -6.82
C ILE A 156 -2.21 1.66 -6.84
N ARG A 157 -3.02 2.61 -6.37
CA ARG A 157 -4.49 2.50 -6.39
C ARG A 157 -5.02 2.32 -7.80
N LEU A 158 -4.51 3.08 -8.78
CA LEU A 158 -4.93 2.96 -10.17
C LEU A 158 -4.60 1.57 -10.74
N LYS A 159 -3.40 1.05 -10.46
CA LYS A 159 -3.01 -0.32 -10.83
C LYS A 159 -3.88 -1.38 -10.15
N LEU A 160 -4.21 -1.17 -8.87
CA LEU A 160 -5.05 -2.08 -8.11
C LEU A 160 -6.49 -2.08 -8.65
N ILE A 161 -7.04 -0.93 -9.03
CA ILE A 161 -8.34 -0.86 -9.71
C ILE A 161 -8.30 -1.64 -11.02
N GLN A 162 -7.22 -1.52 -11.81
CA GLN A 162 -7.06 -2.31 -13.03
C GLN A 162 -7.01 -3.81 -12.72
N LEU A 163 -6.25 -4.22 -11.70
CA LEU A 163 -6.20 -5.62 -11.25
C LEU A 163 -7.59 -6.12 -10.85
N MET A 164 -8.32 -5.36 -10.05
CA MET A 164 -9.66 -5.70 -9.61
C MET A 164 -10.64 -5.75 -10.78
N LYS A 165 -10.45 -4.94 -11.83
CA LYS A 165 -11.23 -4.99 -13.08
C LYS A 165 -10.91 -6.21 -13.95
N GLU A 166 -9.68 -6.71 -13.93
CA GLU A 166 -9.30 -7.95 -14.63
C GLU A 166 -9.63 -9.22 -13.81
N TRP A 167 -9.72 -9.10 -12.48
CA TRP A 167 -10.01 -10.22 -11.59
C TRP A 167 -11.40 -10.83 -11.82
N HIS A 168 -11.49 -12.16 -11.77
CA HIS A 168 -12.74 -12.90 -11.85
C HIS A 168 -13.00 -13.68 -10.56
N PRO A 169 -14.25 -13.78 -10.06
CA PRO A 169 -14.60 -14.54 -8.86
C PRO A 169 -14.10 -15.99 -8.81
N SER A 170 -14.06 -16.67 -9.97
CA SER A 170 -13.51 -18.03 -10.07
C SER A 170 -12.01 -18.13 -9.76
N ASN A 171 -11.26 -17.04 -9.94
CA ASN A 171 -9.84 -16.94 -9.56
C ASN A 171 -9.71 -16.63 -8.06
N SER A 172 -10.39 -17.44 -7.26
CA SER A 172 -10.57 -17.24 -5.83
C SER A 172 -9.30 -17.51 -5.01
N GLU A 173 -8.26 -18.05 -5.64
CA GLU A 173 -6.91 -18.21 -5.08
C GLU A 173 -6.17 -16.87 -4.99
N LEU A 174 -6.50 -15.90 -5.86
CA LEU A 174 -5.88 -14.57 -5.88
C LEU A 174 -6.52 -13.60 -4.88
N THR A 175 -7.61 -13.99 -4.24
CA THR A 175 -8.35 -13.14 -3.29
C THR A 175 -7.48 -12.69 -2.10
N PRO A 176 -6.70 -13.57 -1.42
CA PRO A 176 -5.81 -13.15 -0.34
C PRO A 176 -4.76 -12.13 -0.79
N ASP A 177 -4.24 -12.28 -2.01
CA ASP A 177 -3.25 -11.38 -2.59
C ASP A 177 -3.80 -10.00 -2.95
N ILE A 178 -5.10 -9.89 -3.22
CA ILE A 178 -5.76 -8.59 -3.35
C ILE A 178 -6.03 -8.01 -1.96
N GLN A 179 -6.48 -8.85 -1.01
CA GLN A 179 -6.86 -8.43 0.34
C GLN A 179 -5.70 -7.88 1.17
N LYS A 180 -4.46 -8.36 0.99
CA LYS A 180 -3.27 -7.85 1.71
C LYS A 180 -3.03 -6.35 1.51
N TRP A 181 -3.49 -5.80 0.37
CA TRP A 181 -3.39 -4.37 0.08
C TRP A 181 -4.30 -3.51 0.98
N LYS A 182 -5.29 -4.09 1.70
CA LYS A 182 -6.13 -3.37 2.67
C LYS A 182 -5.29 -2.56 3.67
N SER A 183 -4.16 -3.11 4.12
CA SER A 183 -3.27 -2.49 5.11
C SER A 183 -2.73 -1.10 4.72
N MET A 184 -2.74 -0.76 3.43
CA MET A 184 -2.21 0.50 2.91
C MET A 184 -3.26 1.59 2.74
N TYR A 185 -4.54 1.28 2.99
CA TYR A 185 -5.66 2.19 2.75
C TYR A 185 -6.51 2.36 4.01
N GLU A 186 -7.12 3.53 4.13
CA GLU A 186 -8.20 3.76 5.10
C GLU A 186 -9.38 2.84 4.82
N GLU A 187 -10.10 2.47 5.88
CA GLU A 187 -11.22 1.54 5.80
C GLU A 187 -12.30 2.02 4.82
N SER A 188 -12.69 3.29 4.88
CA SER A 188 -13.69 3.89 3.98
C SER A 188 -13.27 3.89 2.51
N SER A 189 -11.99 4.18 2.23
CA SER A 189 -11.45 4.17 0.88
C SER A 189 -11.39 2.74 0.33
N TRP A 190 -11.01 1.77 1.17
CA TRP A 190 -10.93 0.37 0.79
C TRP A 190 -12.31 -0.24 0.49
N THR A 191 -13.29 0.00 1.36
CA THR A 191 -14.67 -0.49 1.16
C THR A 191 -15.29 0.08 -0.11
N ASN A 192 -15.10 1.37 -0.38
CA ASN A 192 -15.55 2.01 -1.62
C ASN A 192 -14.92 1.38 -2.88
N LEU A 193 -13.62 1.07 -2.84
CA LEU A 193 -12.94 0.41 -3.97
C LEU A 193 -13.51 -0.98 -4.26
N ILE A 194 -13.76 -1.77 -3.22
CA ILE A 194 -14.37 -3.10 -3.33
C ILE A 194 -15.80 -2.99 -3.84
N ALA A 195 -16.59 -2.06 -3.30
CA ALA A 195 -17.97 -1.82 -3.72
C ALA A 195 -18.09 -1.47 -5.21
N GLN A 196 -17.11 -0.73 -5.76
CA GLN A 196 -17.12 -0.34 -7.17
C GLN A 196 -16.58 -1.43 -8.10
N SER A 197 -15.59 -2.21 -7.66
CA SER A 197 -14.81 -3.07 -8.58
C SER A 197 -15.13 -4.56 -8.43
N ILE A 198 -15.39 -5.03 -7.21
CA ILE A 198 -15.53 -6.45 -6.86
C ILE A 198 -17.00 -6.83 -6.67
N VAL A 199 -17.76 -6.04 -5.91
CA VAL A 199 -19.17 -6.33 -5.58
C VAL A 199 -20.04 -6.56 -6.82
N PRO A 200 -19.96 -5.76 -7.91
CA PRO A 200 -20.78 -6.00 -9.10
C PRO A 200 -20.51 -7.36 -9.76
N LYS A 201 -19.27 -7.85 -9.68
CA LYS A 201 -18.86 -9.15 -10.23
C LYS A 201 -19.39 -10.30 -9.39
N LEU A 202 -19.31 -10.16 -8.06
CA LEU A 202 -19.90 -11.13 -7.13
C LEU A 202 -21.41 -11.20 -7.32
N ALA A 203 -22.09 -10.06 -7.44
CA ALA A 203 -23.52 -9.98 -7.74
C ALA A 203 -23.86 -10.71 -9.04
N PHE A 204 -23.09 -10.46 -10.11
CA PHE A 204 -23.29 -11.12 -11.39
C PHE A 204 -23.10 -12.64 -11.30
N SER A 205 -22.04 -13.12 -10.65
CA SER A 205 -21.79 -14.54 -10.44
C SER A 205 -22.90 -15.22 -9.64
N LEU A 206 -23.43 -14.55 -8.60
CA LEU A 206 -24.57 -15.05 -7.83
C LEU A 206 -25.85 -15.10 -8.69
N LYS A 207 -26.10 -14.07 -9.50
CA LYS A 207 -27.29 -14.01 -10.36
C LYS A 207 -27.29 -15.09 -11.44
N GLN A 208 -26.12 -15.45 -11.95
CA GLN A 208 -25.94 -16.52 -12.94
C GLN A 208 -26.00 -17.93 -12.33
N LEU A 209 -26.02 -18.04 -11.01
CA LEU A 209 -26.07 -19.33 -10.35
C LEU A 209 -27.38 -20.05 -10.67
N LYS A 210 -27.27 -21.22 -11.27
CA LYS A 210 -28.41 -22.12 -11.49
C LYS A 210 -28.56 -23.03 -10.28
N ILE A 211 -29.68 -22.88 -9.59
CA ILE A 211 -29.97 -23.65 -8.38
C ILE A 211 -30.69 -24.93 -8.79
N ASN A 212 -29.94 -26.05 -8.74
CA ASN A 212 -30.46 -27.39 -8.99
C ASN A 212 -30.33 -28.22 -7.69
N PRO A 213 -31.43 -28.73 -7.12
CA PRO A 213 -31.39 -29.57 -5.92
C PRO A 213 -30.55 -30.84 -6.06
N GLN A 214 -30.47 -31.41 -7.26
CA GLN A 214 -29.72 -32.66 -7.51
C GLN A 214 -28.22 -32.43 -7.77
N ASN A 215 -27.83 -31.23 -8.16
CA ASN A 215 -26.44 -30.88 -8.46
C ASN A 215 -26.16 -29.41 -8.13
N GLN A 216 -25.87 -29.17 -6.86
CA GLN A 216 -25.70 -27.83 -6.30
C GLN A 216 -24.31 -27.27 -6.62
N GLN A 217 -24.24 -26.12 -7.28
CA GLN A 217 -23.01 -25.34 -7.44
C GLN A 217 -22.94 -24.27 -6.35
N ILE A 218 -22.12 -24.48 -5.32
CA ILE A 218 -21.99 -23.54 -4.20
C ILE A 218 -20.85 -22.54 -4.38
N GLU A 219 -20.04 -22.71 -5.43
CA GLU A 219 -18.83 -21.92 -5.67
C GLU A 219 -19.11 -20.41 -5.70
N PRO A 220 -20.16 -19.90 -6.37
CA PRO A 220 -20.45 -18.45 -6.35
C PRO A 220 -20.72 -17.90 -4.96
N VAL A 221 -21.32 -18.69 -4.08
CA VAL A 221 -21.58 -18.32 -2.69
C VAL A 221 -20.26 -18.31 -1.92
N LEU A 222 -19.44 -19.34 -2.07
CA LEU A 222 -18.10 -19.39 -1.46
C LEU A 222 -17.21 -18.21 -1.90
N TRP A 223 -17.30 -17.77 -3.16
CA TRP A 223 -16.58 -16.60 -3.63
C TRP A 223 -16.98 -15.33 -2.88
N VAL A 224 -18.27 -15.13 -2.60
CA VAL A 224 -18.74 -13.98 -1.79
C VAL A 224 -18.25 -14.08 -0.35
N LEU A 225 -18.29 -15.28 0.24
CA LEU A 225 -17.86 -15.51 1.62
C LEU A 225 -16.36 -15.26 1.84
N LYS A 226 -15.52 -15.46 0.82
CA LYS A 226 -14.09 -15.07 0.87
C LYS A 226 -13.88 -13.57 1.12
N TRP A 227 -14.88 -12.72 0.85
CA TRP A 227 -14.83 -11.28 1.08
C TRP A 227 -15.50 -10.83 2.38
N ASN A 228 -15.92 -11.76 3.25
CA ASN A 228 -16.64 -11.46 4.51
C ASN A 228 -15.90 -10.49 5.44
N SER A 229 -14.56 -10.52 5.49
CA SER A 229 -13.75 -9.60 6.31
C SER A 229 -13.57 -8.20 5.69
N HIS A 230 -14.07 -7.98 4.47
CA HIS A 230 -13.88 -6.74 3.70
C HIS A 230 -15.19 -6.09 3.23
N LEU A 231 -16.32 -6.78 3.40
CA LEU A 231 -17.66 -6.27 3.09
C LEU A 231 -18.39 -5.93 4.38
N THR A 232 -19.23 -4.90 4.34
CA THR A 232 -20.17 -4.64 5.44
C THR A 232 -21.25 -5.73 5.45
N THR A 233 -21.83 -5.99 6.62
CA THR A 233 -22.92 -6.96 6.76
C THR A 233 -24.10 -6.59 5.85
N ASP A 234 -24.45 -5.30 5.76
CA ASP A 234 -25.48 -4.79 4.85
C ASP A 234 -25.20 -5.15 3.38
N THR A 235 -23.97 -4.93 2.93
CA THR A 235 -23.60 -5.19 1.53
C THR A 235 -23.67 -6.69 1.22
N MET A 236 -23.21 -7.52 2.16
CA MET A 236 -23.26 -8.96 2.01
C MET A 236 -24.69 -9.50 2.03
N ALA A 237 -25.53 -9.03 2.96
CA ALA A 237 -26.94 -9.39 3.02
C ALA A 237 -27.67 -8.98 1.73
N SER A 238 -27.46 -7.75 1.28
CA SER A 238 -28.02 -7.22 0.03
C SER A 238 -27.61 -8.06 -1.20
N LEU A 239 -26.35 -8.49 -1.29
CA LEU A 239 -25.88 -9.37 -2.36
C LEU A 239 -26.69 -10.67 -2.43
N PHE A 240 -26.90 -11.33 -1.30
CA PHE A 240 -27.64 -12.59 -1.24
C PHE A 240 -29.14 -12.39 -1.48
N VAL A 241 -29.75 -11.41 -0.81
CA VAL A 241 -31.19 -11.13 -0.95
C VAL A 241 -31.55 -10.75 -2.38
N GLN A 242 -30.73 -9.94 -3.05
CA GLN A 242 -31.05 -9.46 -4.39
C GLN A 242 -30.70 -10.46 -5.50
N ASN A 243 -29.58 -11.20 -5.37
CA ASN A 243 -29.04 -11.98 -6.48
C ASN A 243 -29.18 -13.50 -6.32
N LEU A 244 -29.30 -14.02 -5.10
CA LEU A 244 -29.41 -15.45 -4.83
C LEU A 244 -30.85 -15.85 -4.49
N LEU A 245 -31.47 -15.13 -3.54
CA LEU A 245 -32.74 -15.51 -2.93
C LEU A 245 -33.91 -15.65 -3.92
N PRO A 246 -34.07 -14.81 -4.96
CA PRO A 246 -35.19 -14.95 -5.90
C PRO A 246 -35.17 -16.28 -6.65
N ASN A 247 -34.00 -16.67 -7.18
CA ASN A 247 -33.83 -17.95 -7.86
C ASN A 247 -33.97 -19.12 -6.87
N TRP A 248 -33.46 -18.95 -5.65
CA TRP A 248 -33.51 -19.98 -4.61
C TRP A 248 -34.95 -20.29 -4.19
N LEU A 249 -35.74 -19.25 -3.93
CA LEU A 249 -37.16 -19.35 -3.58
C LEU A 249 -37.98 -19.92 -4.74
N GLN A 250 -37.69 -19.54 -5.98
CA GLN A 250 -38.36 -20.09 -7.14
C GLN A 250 -38.11 -21.59 -7.27
N THR A 251 -36.87 -22.06 -7.12
CA THR A 251 -36.55 -23.50 -7.15
C THR A 251 -37.24 -24.23 -6.00
N LEU A 252 -37.21 -23.67 -4.79
CA LEU A 252 -37.89 -24.27 -3.64
C LEU A 252 -39.40 -24.40 -3.88
N LYS A 253 -40.04 -23.34 -4.40
CA LYS A 253 -41.47 -23.36 -4.72
C LYS A 253 -41.80 -24.45 -5.73
N VAL A 254 -41.06 -24.51 -6.84
CA VAL A 254 -41.27 -25.54 -7.88
C VAL A 254 -41.09 -26.95 -7.31
N TRP A 255 -40.12 -27.14 -6.41
CA TRP A 255 -39.88 -28.44 -5.78
C TRP A 255 -41.01 -28.84 -4.83
N LEU A 256 -41.51 -27.89 -4.02
CA LEU A 256 -42.64 -28.12 -3.11
C LEU A 256 -43.97 -28.37 -3.83
N ASP A 257 -44.15 -27.78 -5.01
CA ASP A 257 -45.34 -27.99 -5.85
C ASP A 257 -45.28 -29.34 -6.63
N SER A 258 -44.18 -30.10 -6.52
CA SER A 258 -44.02 -31.38 -7.20
C SER A 258 -44.85 -32.48 -6.54
N PRO A 259 -45.56 -33.34 -7.31
CA PRO A 259 -46.43 -34.39 -6.77
C PRO A 259 -45.69 -35.49 -5.97
N GLU A 260 -44.38 -35.65 -6.17
CA GLU A 260 -43.53 -36.65 -5.48
C GLU A 260 -42.50 -36.00 -4.53
N VAL A 261 -42.86 -34.90 -3.86
CA VAL A 261 -41.89 -34.20 -2.98
C VAL A 261 -41.61 -34.99 -1.70
N ASP A 262 -40.34 -35.24 -1.41
CA ASP A 262 -39.89 -35.68 -0.08
C ASP A 262 -39.49 -34.46 0.76
N LEU A 263 -40.28 -34.16 1.78
CA LEU A 263 -40.04 -33.04 2.68
C LEU A 263 -38.74 -33.19 3.49
N SER A 264 -38.26 -34.42 3.69
CA SER A 264 -37.01 -34.71 4.39
C SER A 264 -35.83 -34.22 3.55
N GLU A 265 -35.81 -34.54 2.26
CA GLU A 265 -34.79 -34.07 1.31
C GLU A 265 -34.81 -32.53 1.19
N VAL A 266 -35.99 -31.92 1.13
CA VAL A 266 -36.15 -30.46 1.09
C VAL A 266 -35.58 -29.82 2.36
N MET A 267 -35.80 -30.44 3.53
CA MET A 267 -35.27 -29.93 4.79
C MET A 267 -33.75 -30.04 4.87
N GLU A 268 -33.17 -31.17 4.47
CA GLU A 268 -31.71 -31.34 4.39
C GLU A 268 -31.08 -30.32 3.44
N TRP A 269 -31.69 -30.10 2.27
CA TRP A 269 -31.26 -29.11 1.31
C TRP A 269 -31.29 -27.69 1.88
N TYR A 270 -32.38 -27.31 2.55
CA TYR A 270 -32.49 -26.01 3.23
C TYR A 270 -31.42 -25.83 4.30
N GLN A 271 -31.18 -26.85 5.15
CA GLN A 271 -30.14 -26.78 6.17
C GLN A 271 -28.75 -26.68 5.56
N GLY A 272 -28.50 -27.38 4.46
CA GLY A 272 -27.26 -27.26 3.68
C GLY A 272 -26.99 -25.82 3.26
N TRP A 273 -27.98 -25.16 2.65
CA TRP A 273 -27.89 -23.73 2.31
C TRP A 273 -27.69 -22.83 3.52
N LYS A 274 -28.50 -23.02 4.57
CA LYS A 274 -28.43 -22.22 5.79
C LYS A 274 -27.05 -22.29 6.44
N SER A 275 -26.40 -23.46 6.39
CA SER A 275 -25.07 -23.67 6.97
C SER A 275 -23.95 -22.88 6.28
N LEU A 276 -24.14 -22.43 5.04
CA LEU A 276 -23.15 -21.66 4.30
C LEU A 276 -23.06 -20.20 4.78
N PHE A 277 -24.12 -19.66 5.37
CA PHE A 277 -24.17 -18.24 5.72
C PHE A 277 -23.54 -17.95 7.09
N PRO A 278 -22.69 -16.92 7.20
CA PRO A 278 -22.16 -16.49 8.48
C PRO A 278 -23.28 -16.06 9.44
N ALA A 279 -23.11 -16.35 10.74
CA ALA A 279 -24.08 -15.98 11.78
C ALA A 279 -24.44 -14.48 11.73
N LYS A 280 -23.47 -13.62 11.42
CA LYS A 280 -23.68 -12.16 11.28
C LYS A 280 -24.71 -11.80 10.20
N VAL A 281 -24.74 -12.53 9.08
CA VAL A 281 -25.70 -12.30 8.00
C VAL A 281 -27.06 -12.89 8.37
N LEU A 282 -27.06 -14.06 9.03
CA LEU A 282 -28.30 -14.72 9.47
C LEU A 282 -29.03 -13.95 10.59
N GLN A 283 -28.29 -13.24 11.44
CA GLN A 283 -28.83 -12.41 12.52
C GLN A 283 -29.07 -10.96 12.08
N HIS A 284 -28.84 -10.64 10.81
CA HIS A 284 -29.02 -9.30 10.28
C HIS A 284 -30.50 -9.02 10.07
N GLU A 285 -31.12 -8.33 11.03
CA GLU A 285 -32.45 -7.75 10.85
C GLU A 285 -32.31 -6.54 9.92
N SER A 286 -33.05 -6.55 8.82
CA SER A 286 -33.06 -5.46 7.82
C SER A 286 -34.06 -4.39 8.24
#